data_AF-A0A183AZ13-F1
#
_entry.id   AF-A0A183AZ13-F1
#
_cell.length_a   1.000
_cell.length_b   1.000
_cell.length_c   1.000
_cell.angle_alpha   90.00
_cell.angle_beta   90.00
_cell.angle_gamma   90.00
#
_symmetry.space_group_name_H-M   'P 1'
#
loop_
_entity.id
_entity.type
_entity.pdbx_description
1 polymer ?
#
loop_
_entity_poly.entity_id
_entity_poly.type
_entity_poly.pdbx_seq_one_letter_code
_entity_poly.pdbx_strand_id
1 'polypeptide(L)'
;MRATGLMPFVIFISPPERVDELRRLQKQLGLKVNCSDMELKSCIETSRKMEVRYGHWFDKVIIPETLDITVTELRTIATRLEREPSWVPRHWLY
;
A
#
# COMPACT_ATOMS: atom_id res chain seq x y z
N MET A 1 -12.06 -2.00 14.04
CA MET A 1 -12.35 -1.43 12.70
C MET A 1 -13.14 -2.35 11.75
N ARG A 2 -13.54 -3.57 12.11
CA ARG A 2 -14.44 -4.44 11.30
C ARG A 2 -15.89 -4.48 11.81
N ALA A 3 -16.27 -3.51 12.64
CA ALA A 3 -17.55 -3.50 13.37
C ALA A 3 -18.59 -2.52 12.80
N THR A 4 -18.25 -1.75 11.75
CA THR A 4 -19.09 -0.67 11.23
C THR A 4 -19.88 -1.05 9.98
N GLY A 5 -19.89 -2.33 9.59
CA GLY A 5 -20.51 -2.73 8.34
C GLY A 5 -19.85 -2.08 7.12
N LEU A 6 -18.52 -2.07 7.10
CA LEU A 6 -17.73 -1.74 5.92
C LEU A 6 -16.61 -2.80 5.83
N MET A 7 -16.38 -3.37 4.65
CA MET A 7 -15.20 -4.16 4.29
C MET A 7 -14.36 -3.23 3.43
N PRO A 8 -13.47 -2.44 4.05
CA PRO A 8 -12.55 -1.63 3.28
C PRO A 8 -11.63 -2.56 2.49
N PHE A 9 -11.36 -2.20 1.24
CA PHE A 9 -10.27 -2.81 0.48
C PHE A 9 -8.96 -2.11 0.90
N VAL A 10 -8.10 -2.80 1.62
CA VAL A 10 -6.88 -2.25 2.22
C VAL A 10 -5.70 -2.54 1.30
N ILE A 11 -5.09 -1.47 0.78
CA ILE A 11 -3.86 -1.53 0.00
C ILE A 11 -2.70 -1.10 0.89
N PHE A 12 -1.70 -1.98 1.01
CA PHE A 12 -0.45 -1.67 1.69
C PHE A 12 0.63 -1.31 0.67
N ILE A 13 1.22 -0.13 0.81
CA ILE A 13 2.34 0.31 -0.02
C ILE A 13 3.62 0.01 0.75
N SER A 14 4.32 -1.05 0.35
CA SER A 14 5.54 -1.49 1.00
C SER A 14 6.76 -0.81 0.34
N PRO A 15 7.75 -0.34 1.11
CA PRO A 15 9.01 0.11 0.55
C PRO A 15 9.77 -1.07 -0.10
N PRO A 16 10.64 -0.81 -1.09
CA PRO A 16 11.56 -1.81 -1.60
C PRO A 16 12.44 -2.40 -0.49
N GLU A 17 12.87 -3.66 -0.64
CA GLU A 17 13.68 -4.35 0.37
C GLU A 17 15.10 -3.78 0.52
N ARG A 18 15.57 -3.04 -0.49
CA ARG A 18 16.92 -2.48 -0.56
C ARG A 18 16.90 -0.98 -0.37
N VAL A 19 17.82 -0.49 0.47
CA VAL A 19 18.00 0.94 0.75
C VAL A 19 18.29 1.74 -0.51
N ASP A 20 19.12 1.21 -1.42
CA ASP A 20 19.47 1.87 -2.68
C ASP A 20 18.25 2.05 -3.59
N GLU A 21 17.37 1.05 -3.64
CA GLU A 21 16.13 1.09 -4.44
C GLU A 21 15.13 2.06 -3.83
N LEU A 22 14.95 2.03 -2.51
CA LEU A 22 14.11 3.00 -1.81
C LEU A 22 14.63 4.44 -2.00
N ARG A 23 15.94 4.66 -1.96
CA ARG A 23 16.56 5.98 -2.21
C ARG A 23 16.38 6.42 -3.66
N ARG A 24 16.49 5.49 -4.63
CA ARG A 24 16.20 5.77 -6.04
C ARG A 24 14.74 6.15 -6.23
N LEU A 25 13.83 5.41 -5.61
CA LEU A 25 12.39 5.68 -5.63
C LEU A 25 12.08 7.06 -5.05
N GLN A 26 12.66 7.43 -3.89
CA GLN A 26 12.51 8.76 -3.30
C GLN A 26 12.91 9.88 -4.27
N LYS A 27 14.03 9.70 -4.99
CA LYS A 27 14.48 10.66 -6.02
C LYS A 27 13.51 10.74 -7.19
N GLN A 28 13.03 9.59 -7.69
CA GLN A 28 12.04 9.56 -8.79
C GLN A 28 10.72 10.23 -8.40
N LEU A 29 10.32 10.10 -7.13
CA LEU A 29 9.14 10.76 -6.57
C LEU A 29 9.36 12.24 -6.24
N GLY A 30 10.57 12.77 -6.42
CA GLY A 30 10.89 14.16 -6.09
C GLY A 30 10.77 14.49 -4.59
N LEU A 31 10.84 13.48 -3.72
CA LEU A 31 10.76 13.67 -2.28
C LEU A 31 12.00 14.43 -1.81
N LYS A 32 11.81 15.64 -1.28
CA LYS A 32 12.89 16.49 -0.75
C LYS A 32 13.40 16.05 0.64
N VAL A 33 13.08 14.83 1.05
CA VAL A 33 13.44 14.31 2.37
C VAL A 33 14.81 13.65 2.26
N ASN A 34 15.80 14.26 2.90
CA ASN A 34 17.14 13.66 3.03
C ASN A 34 17.15 12.66 4.18
N CYS A 35 16.66 11.44 3.94
CA CYS A 35 16.79 10.36 4.90
C CYS A 35 18.22 9.81 4.93
N SER A 36 18.71 9.54 6.14
CA SER A 36 19.89 8.71 6.39
C SER A 36 19.62 7.25 6.05
N ASP A 37 20.67 6.47 5.79
CA ASP A 37 20.53 5.03 5.51
C ASP A 37 19.95 4.28 6.72
N MET A 38 20.20 4.75 7.95
CA MET A 38 19.63 4.16 9.16
C MET A 38 18.11 4.35 9.21
N GLU A 39 17.61 5.54 8.85
CA GLU A 39 16.16 5.80 8.77
C GLU A 39 15.50 4.97 7.67
N LEU A 40 16.15 4.84 6.51
CA LEU A 40 15.65 4.00 5.41
C LEU A 40 15.59 2.52 5.83
N LYS A 41 16.63 2.00 6.48
CA LYS A 41 16.63 0.63 7.02
C LYS A 41 15.55 0.44 8.08
N SER A 42 15.35 1.43 8.96
CA SER A 42 14.31 1.40 9.99
C SER A 42 12.91 1.37 9.36
N CYS A 43 12.68 2.13 8.30
CA CYS A 43 11.44 2.10 7.52
C CYS A 43 11.17 0.72 6.92
N ILE A 44 12.17 0.13 6.25
CA ILE A 44 12.07 -1.21 5.66
C ILE A 44 11.75 -2.26 6.74
N GLU A 45 12.45 -2.22 7.87
CA GLU A 45 12.21 -3.13 8.98
C GLU A 45 10.82 -2.94 9.62
N THR A 46 10.36 -1.70 9.70
CA THR A 46 9.01 -1.39 10.19
C THR A 46 7.95 -1.93 9.22
N SER A 47 8.16 -1.79 7.91
CA SER A 47 7.29 -2.38 6.91
C SER A 47 7.20 -3.90 7.04
N ARG A 48 8.36 -4.57 7.16
CA ARG A 48 8.41 -6.04 7.37
C ARG A 48 7.62 -6.46 8.60
N LYS A 49 7.75 -5.73 9.71
CA LYS A 49 6.96 -5.99 10.94
C LYS A 49 5.47 -5.78 10.72
N MET A 50 5.08 -4.77 9.93
CA MET A 50 3.68 -4.53 9.57
C MET A 50 3.12 -5.66 8.72
N GLU A 51 3.85 -6.15 7.73
CA GLU A 51 3.43 -7.29 6.90
C GLU A 51 3.26 -8.57 7.72
N VAL A 52 4.21 -8.89 8.59
CA VAL A 52 4.11 -10.07 9.47
C VAL A 52 2.91 -9.98 10.41
N ARG A 53 2.66 -8.80 10.98
CA ARG A 53 1.62 -8.62 12.00
C ARG A 53 0.22 -8.42 11.42
N TYR A 54 0.13 -7.65 10.34
CA TYR A 54 -1.13 -7.15 9.78
C TYR A 54 -1.35 -7.57 8.33
N GLY A 55 -0.49 -8.38 7.73
CA GLY A 55 -0.61 -8.81 6.33
C GLY A 55 -1.96 -9.44 5.98
N HIS A 56 -2.58 -10.14 6.94
CA HIS A 56 -3.92 -10.72 6.80
C HIS A 56 -5.06 -9.70 6.71
N TRP A 57 -4.78 -8.42 6.94
CA TRP A 57 -5.71 -7.30 6.75
C TRP A 57 -5.55 -6.63 5.39
N PHE A 58 -4.49 -6.94 4.64
CA PHE A 58 -4.19 -6.31 3.37
C PHE A 58 -4.78 -7.15 2.24
N ASP A 59 -5.63 -6.54 1.41
CA ASP A 59 -6.15 -7.18 0.21
C ASP A 59 -5.14 -7.14 -0.93
N LYS A 60 -4.24 -6.16 -0.91
CA LYS A 60 -3.17 -5.99 -1.91
C LYS A 60 -1.95 -5.34 -1.28
N VAL A 61 -0.77 -5.85 -1.61
CA VAL A 61 0.52 -5.20 -1.36
C VAL A 61 1.09 -4.70 -2.68
N ILE A 62 1.56 -3.45 -2.70
CA ILE A 62 2.21 -2.83 -3.87
C ILE A 62 3.59 -2.34 -3.44
N ILE A 63 4.62 -2.74 -4.20
CA ILE A 63 5.98 -2.20 -4.08
C ILE A 63 6.15 -1.23 -5.25
N PRO A 64 6.26 0.10 -5.01
CA PRO A 64 6.32 1.05 -6.10
C PRO A 64 7.61 0.93 -6.91
N GLU A 65 7.48 0.70 -8.22
CA GLU A 65 8.60 0.77 -9.17
C GLU A 65 8.80 2.18 -9.72
N THR A 66 7.71 2.79 -10.17
CA THR A 66 7.62 4.17 -10.65
C THR A 66 6.27 4.75 -10.28
N LEU A 67 6.18 6.08 -10.17
CA LEU A 67 4.93 6.74 -9.83
C LEU A 67 3.82 6.41 -10.83
N ASP A 68 4.13 6.45 -12.13
CA ASP A 68 3.14 6.27 -13.19
C ASP A 68 2.53 4.87 -13.17
N ILE A 69 3.38 3.84 -12.99
CA ILE A 69 2.92 2.44 -12.90
C ILE A 69 2.06 2.25 -11.65
N THR A 70 2.52 2.73 -10.50
CA THR A 70 1.80 2.58 -9.24
C THR A 70 0.45 3.31 -9.27
N VAL A 71 0.39 4.53 -9.80
CA VAL A 71 -0.86 5.28 -9.95
C VAL A 71 -1.82 4.56 -10.90
N THR A 72 -1.29 4.00 -11.99
CA THR A 72 -2.11 3.22 -12.94
C THR A 72 -2.67 1.95 -12.32
N GLU A 73 -1.87 1.22 -11.53
CA GLU A 73 -2.33 0.04 -10.80
C GLU A 73 -3.41 0.40 -9.78
N LEU A 74 -3.20 1.45 -8.97
CA LEU A 74 -4.18 1.95 -8.01
C LEU A 74 -5.49 2.36 -8.70
N ARG A 75 -5.41 3.05 -9.83
CA ARG A 75 -6.60 3.46 -10.61
C ARG A 75 -7.34 2.24 -11.16
N THR A 76 -6.62 1.22 -11.59
CA THR A 76 -7.21 -0.03 -12.09
C THR A 76 -7.93 -0.75 -10.97
N ILE A 77 -7.32 -0.84 -9.78
CA ILE A 77 -7.95 -1.43 -8.60
C ILE A 77 -9.21 -0.65 -8.21
N ALA A 78 -9.15 0.68 -8.13
CA ALA A 78 -10.30 1.51 -7.80
C ALA A 78 -11.44 1.34 -8.81
N THR A 79 -11.12 1.41 -10.12
CA THR A 79 -12.09 1.19 -11.19
C THR A 79 -12.72 -0.19 -11.11
N ARG A 80 -11.94 -1.21 -10.75
CA ARG A 80 -12.44 -2.58 -10.58
C ARG A 80 -13.39 -2.68 -9.40
N LEU A 81 -13.03 -2.11 -8.25
CA LEU A 81 -13.88 -2.10 -7.05
C LEU A 81 -15.19 -1.34 -7.27
N GLU A 82 -15.19 -0.31 -8.11
CA GLU A 82 -16.40 0.43 -8.49
C GLU A 82 -17.30 -0.32 -9.47
N ARG A 83 -16.70 -1.08 -10.41
CA ARG A 83 -17.44 -1.71 -11.52
C ARG A 83 -17.81 -3.16 -11.29
N GLU A 84 -17.04 -3.89 -10.50
CA GLU A 84 -17.31 -5.29 -10.19
C GLU A 84 -18.25 -5.40 -8.98
N PRO A 85 -19.37 -6.12 -9.10
CA PRO A 85 -20.26 -6.34 -7.97
C PRO A 85 -19.51 -7.09 -6.87
N SER A 86 -19.21 -6.41 -5.78
CA SER A 86 -18.62 -7.01 -4.58
C SER A 86 -19.73 -7.46 -3.64
N TRP A 87 -19.58 -8.65 -3.04
CA TRP A 87 -20.53 -9.15 -2.05
C TRP A 87 -20.50 -8.27 -0.80
N VAL A 88 -21.46 -7.35 -0.68
CA VAL A 88 -21.68 -6.61 0.56
C VAL A 88 -22.66 -7.38 1.45
N PRO A 89 -22.36 -7.53 2.75
CA PRO A 89 -23.34 -8.02 3.70
C PRO A 89 -24.64 -7.22 3.60
N ARG A 90 -25.78 -7.94 3.60
CA ARG A 90 -27.13 -7.34 3.42
C ARG A 90 -27.43 -6.18 4.40
N HIS A 91 -26.76 -6.16 5.55
CA HIS A 91 -26.93 -5.16 6.60
C HIS A 91 -26.26 -3.79 6.30
N TRP A 92 -25.68 -3.59 5.10
CA TRP A 92 -25.15 -2.28 4.66
C TRP A 92 -26.11 -1.51 3.77
N LEU A 93 -27.19 -2.16 3.32
CA LEU A 93 -28.18 -1.60 2.40
C LEU A 93 -29.40 -1.00 3.14
N TYR A 94 -29.35 -0.93 4.48
CA TYR A 94 -30.42 -0.44 5.35
C TYR A 94 -29.87 0.57 6.35
#